data_AF-A0A5K0XJT8-F1
#
_entry.id   AF-A0A5K0XJT8-F1
#
_cell.length_a   1.000
_cell.length_b   1.000
_cell.length_c   1.000
_cell.angle_alpha   90.00
_cell.angle_beta   90.00
_cell.angle_gamma   90.00
#
_symmetry.space_group_name_H-M   'P 1'
#
loop_
_entity.id
_entity.type
_entity.pdbx_description
1 polymer ?
#
loop_
_entity_poly.entity_id
_entity_poly.type
_entity_poly.pdbx_seq_one_letter_code
_entity_poly.pdbx_strand_id
1 'polypeptide(L)'
;DEEEKLIDEWHICVANVLLMNGKKRLLEALSLPLRHGTRSLARACLVTIAWISHTLAKHLYVELQLMACSVLAQGLIESLRFDRAVEERVLATFSLLNFSKNS
;
A
#
# COMPACT_ATOMS: atom_id res chain seq x y z
N ASP A 1 22.86 -2.55 8.40
CA ASP A 1 24.08 -1.77 8.06
C ASP A 1 23.77 -0.28 7.86
N GLU A 2 24.77 0.62 7.82
CA GLU A 2 24.56 2.06 7.59
C GLU A 2 23.86 2.34 6.25
N GLU A 3 24.21 1.58 5.21
CA GLU A 3 23.58 1.63 3.89
C GLU A 3 22.08 1.29 3.95
N GLU A 4 21.71 0.28 4.73
CA GLU A 4 20.32 -0.14 4.91
C GLU A 4 19.48 0.95 5.60
N LYS A 5 20.07 1.68 6.56
CA LYS A 5 19.40 2.82 7.20
C LYS A 5 19.15 3.96 6.21
N LEU A 6 20.12 4.28 5.36
CA LEU A 6 19.96 5.31 4.33
C LEU A 6 18.88 4.93 3.32
N ILE A 7 18.80 3.65 2.94
CA ILE A 7 17.75 3.13 2.06
C ILE A 7 16.38 3.24 2.73
N ASP A 8 16.25 2.88 4.00
CA ASP A 8 15.00 2.98 4.75
C ASP A 8 14.54 4.46 4.90
N GLU A 9 15.44 5.38 5.23
CA GLU A 9 15.14 6.82 5.28
C GLU A 9 14.70 7.39 3.92
N TRP A 10 15.35 6.96 2.84
CA TRP A 10 14.96 7.34 1.49
C TRP A 10 13.56 6.82 1.13
N HIS A 11 13.25 5.56 1.46
CA HIS A 11 11.92 4.99 1.25
C HIS A 11 10.83 5.77 1.99
N ILE A 12 11.10 6.22 3.22
CA ILE A 12 10.19 7.08 3.98
C ILE A 12 9.96 8.41 3.29
N CYS A 13 11.03 9.11 2.89
CA CYS A 13 10.92 10.40 2.23
C CYS A 13 10.06 10.28 0.97
N VAL A 14 10.30 9.25 0.17
CA VAL A 14 9.52 8.96 -1.04
C VAL A 14 8.06 8.66 -0.69
N ALA A 15 7.79 7.79 0.28
CA ALA A 15 6.42 7.46 0.70
C ALA A 15 5.67 8.71 1.21
N ASN A 16 6.32 9.54 2.04
CA ASN A 16 5.74 10.78 2.55
C ASN A 16 5.40 11.74 1.42
N VAL A 17 6.33 12.00 0.50
CA VAL A 17 6.09 12.88 -0.65
C VAL A 17 4.95 12.32 -1.50
N LEU A 18 4.97 11.04 -1.83
CA LEU A 18 3.96 10.42 -2.69
C LEU A 18 2.55 10.42 -2.08
N LEU A 19 2.44 10.22 -0.77
CA LEU A 19 1.15 10.10 -0.08
C LEU A 19 0.58 11.45 0.37
N MET A 20 1.44 12.37 0.81
CA MET A 20 1.02 13.72 1.24
C MET A 20 0.85 14.67 0.06
N ASN A 21 1.65 14.53 -1.00
CA ASN A 21 1.52 15.38 -2.17
C ASN A 21 0.20 15.10 -2.90
N GLY A 22 -0.50 16.17 -3.26
CA GLY A 22 -1.77 16.06 -3.97
C GLY A 22 -2.96 15.56 -3.15
N LYS A 23 -2.94 15.64 -1.81
CA LYS A 23 -4.09 15.33 -0.93
C LYS A 23 -4.67 13.91 -1.16
N LYS A 24 -3.85 12.86 -1.00
CA LYS A 24 -4.25 11.43 -1.16
C LYS A 24 -4.59 10.97 -2.58
N ARG A 25 -4.47 11.83 -3.61
CA ARG A 25 -4.76 11.48 -5.01
C ARG A 25 -4.06 10.21 -5.49
N LEU A 26 -2.83 9.96 -5.05
CA LEU A 26 -2.12 8.73 -5.41
C LEU A 26 -2.82 7.50 -4.82
N LEU A 27 -3.22 7.53 -3.55
CA LEU A 27 -3.93 6.43 -2.91
C LEU A 27 -5.25 6.15 -3.61
N GLU A 28 -5.99 7.20 -3.97
CA GLU A 28 -7.24 7.09 -4.72
C GLU A 28 -6.99 6.46 -6.10
N ALA A 29 -5.97 6.93 -6.82
CA ALA A 29 -5.57 6.39 -8.12
C ALA A 29 -5.10 4.93 -8.03
N LEU A 30 -4.45 4.53 -6.94
CA LEU A 30 -4.05 3.14 -6.68
C LEU A 30 -5.25 2.25 -6.32
N SER A 31 -6.28 2.80 -5.69
CA SER A 31 -7.47 2.05 -5.29
C SER A 31 -8.38 1.66 -6.47
N LEU A 32 -8.48 2.55 -7.46
CA LEU A 32 -9.44 2.39 -8.57
C LEU A 32 -9.17 1.12 -9.42
N PRO A 33 -7.92 0.81 -9.82
CA PRO A 33 -7.62 -0.38 -10.59
C PRO A 33 -7.83 -1.68 -9.83
N LEU A 34 -7.83 -1.67 -8.50
CA LEU A 34 -8.11 -2.88 -7.71
C LEU A 34 -9.53 -3.41 -7.98
N ARG A 35 -10.46 -2.50 -8.26
CA ARG A 35 -11.89 -2.82 -8.45
C ARG A 35 -12.26 -2.99 -9.92
N HIS A 36 -11.69 -2.14 -10.77
CA HIS A 36 -12.12 -2.00 -12.18
C HIS A 36 -10.98 -2.04 -13.21
N GLY A 37 -9.73 -2.25 -12.76
CA GLY A 37 -8.56 -2.22 -13.63
C GLY A 37 -8.34 -3.50 -14.42
N THR A 38 -7.49 -3.41 -15.43
CA THR A 38 -6.91 -4.60 -16.07
C THR A 38 -6.06 -5.38 -15.06
N ARG A 39 -5.92 -6.70 -15.24
CA ARG A 39 -5.10 -7.52 -14.31
C ARG A 39 -3.68 -6.99 -14.14
N SER A 40 -3.05 -6.53 -15.22
CA SER A 40 -1.68 -5.99 -15.17
C SER A 40 -1.60 -4.72 -14.34
N LEU A 41 -2.57 -3.81 -14.48
CA LEU A 41 -2.60 -2.57 -13.71
C LEU A 41 -2.95 -2.84 -12.24
N ALA A 42 -3.96 -3.67 -11.97
CA ALA A 42 -4.34 -4.06 -10.62
C ALA A 42 -3.16 -4.68 -9.86
N ARG A 43 -2.40 -5.57 -10.52
CA ARG A 43 -1.18 -6.16 -9.97
C ARG A 43 -0.11 -5.11 -9.68
N ALA A 44 0.17 -4.21 -10.62
CA ALA A 44 1.15 -3.13 -10.41
C ALA A 44 0.76 -2.23 -9.21
N CYS A 45 -0.54 -1.92 -9.09
CA CYS A 45 -1.07 -1.18 -7.94
C CYS A 45 -0.88 -1.96 -6.63
N LEU A 46 -1.19 -3.27 -6.60
CA LEU A 46 -1.00 -4.10 -5.41
C LEU A 46 0.47 -4.21 -4.98
N VAL A 47 1.40 -4.35 -5.92
CA VAL A 47 2.84 -4.33 -5.62
C VAL A 47 3.25 -3.01 -4.99
N THR A 48 2.78 -1.89 -5.57
CA THR A 48 3.06 -0.55 -5.05
C THR A 48 2.48 -0.37 -3.65
N ILE A 49 1.23 -0.80 -3.43
CA ILE A 49 0.57 -0.73 -2.12
C ILE A 49 1.28 -1.59 -1.08
N ALA A 50 1.72 -2.80 -1.46
CA ALA A 50 2.47 -3.68 -0.57
C ALA A 50 3.77 -3.02 -0.11
N TRP A 51 4.52 -2.41 -1.03
CA TRP A 51 5.74 -1.64 -0.70
C TRP A 51 5.42 -0.45 0.22
N ILE A 52 4.41 0.36 -0.10
CA ILE A 52 4.00 1.50 0.74
C ILE A 52 3.62 1.03 2.16
N SER A 53 2.77 0.01 2.26
CA SER A 53 2.27 -0.49 3.56
C SER A 53 3.40 -0.98 4.45
N HIS A 54 4.40 -1.64 3.89
CA HIS A 54 5.59 -2.13 4.60
C HIS A 54 6.47 -0.97 5.08
N THR A 55 6.72 0.01 4.21
CA THR A 55 7.49 1.20 4.55
C THR A 55 6.81 2.00 5.68
N LEU A 56 5.49 2.15 5.64
CA LEU A 56 4.75 2.84 6.70
C LEU A 56 4.76 2.06 8.02
N ALA A 57 4.57 0.73 7.98
CA ALA A 57 4.54 -0.11 9.17
C ALA A 57 5.88 -0.13 9.93
N LYS A 58 7.01 -0.04 9.22
CA LYS A 58 8.35 0.04 9.83
C LYS A 58 8.58 1.31 10.65
N HIS A 59 7.99 2.43 10.25
CA HIS A 59 8.41 3.76 10.72
C HIS A 59 7.37 4.50 11.56
N LEU A 60 6.34 3.79 12.06
CA LEU A 60 5.34 4.29 13.02
C LEU A 60 4.61 5.57 12.58
N TYR A 61 4.44 5.80 11.27
CA TYR A 61 3.64 6.92 10.77
C TYR A 61 2.14 6.59 10.86
N VAL A 62 1.61 6.52 12.08
CA VAL A 62 0.24 6.06 12.36
C VAL A 62 -0.80 6.87 11.59
N GLU A 63 -0.67 8.19 11.51
CA GLU A 63 -1.62 9.03 10.76
C GLU A 63 -1.65 8.70 9.27
N LEU A 64 -0.47 8.52 8.65
CA LEU A 64 -0.35 8.21 7.24
C LEU A 64 -0.79 6.77 6.94
N GLN A 65 -0.52 5.86 7.85
CA GLN A 65 -0.96 4.48 7.81
C GLN A 65 -2.49 4.38 7.87
N LEU A 66 -3.12 5.07 8.83
CA LEU A 66 -4.57 5.15 8.96
C LEU A 66 -5.21 5.78 7.73
N MET A 67 -4.60 6.84 7.20
CA MET A 67 -5.04 7.49 5.97
C MET A 67 -4.98 6.51 4.79
N ALA A 68 -3.85 5.85 4.55
CA ALA A 68 -3.68 4.89 3.47
C ALA A 68 -4.66 3.72 3.61
N CYS A 69 -4.82 3.19 4.83
CA CYS A 69 -5.77 2.13 5.13
C CYS A 69 -7.21 2.56 4.80
N SER A 70 -7.63 3.76 5.20
CA SER A 70 -9.00 4.27 4.94
C SER A 70 -9.35 4.33 3.45
N VAL A 71 -8.38 4.64 2.59
CA VAL A 71 -8.58 4.73 1.14
C VAL A 71 -8.49 3.36 0.47
N LEU A 72 -7.57 2.51 0.92
CA LEU A 72 -7.21 1.28 0.21
C LEU A 72 -7.94 0.02 0.71
N ALA A 73 -8.46 0.02 1.94
CA ALA A 73 -8.97 -1.18 2.60
C ALA A 73 -10.04 -1.91 1.76
N GLN A 74 -11.00 -1.19 1.19
CA GLN A 74 -12.06 -1.81 0.39
C GLN A 74 -11.53 -2.50 -0.86
N GLY A 75 -10.64 -1.85 -1.62
CA GLY A 75 -10.02 -2.45 -2.80
C GLY A 75 -9.12 -3.65 -2.47
N LEU A 76 -8.45 -3.61 -1.31
CA LEU A 76 -7.66 -4.73 -0.80
C LEU A 76 -8.55 -5.91 -0.42
N ILE A 77 -9.66 -5.68 0.28
CA ILE A 77 -10.64 -6.72 0.62
C ILE A 77 -11.25 -7.35 -0.64
N GLU A 78 -11.62 -6.55 -1.63
CA GLU A 78 -12.12 -7.05 -2.92
C GLU A 78 -11.07 -7.91 -3.65
N SER A 79 -9.78 -7.60 -3.49
CA SER A 79 -8.67 -8.37 -4.07
C SER A 79 -8.45 -9.73 -3.38
N LEU A 80 -9.11 -10.00 -2.24
CA LEU A 80 -9.03 -11.29 -1.54
C LEU A 80 -9.97 -12.37 -2.10
N ARG A 81 -10.88 -12.01 -3.01
CA ARG A 81 -11.85 -12.96 -3.57
C ARG A 81 -11.16 -14.14 -4.26
N PHE A 82 -11.77 -15.33 -4.16
CA PHE A 82 -11.21 -16.59 -4.67
C PHE A 82 -10.95 -16.61 -6.18
N ASP A 83 -11.65 -15.77 -6.95
CA ASP A 83 -11.48 -15.61 -8.40
C ASP A 83 -10.26 -14.76 -8.79
N ARG A 84 -9.56 -14.17 -7.82
CA ARG A 84 -8.32 -13.39 -8.04
C ARG A 84 -7.08 -14.28 -8.01
N ALA A 85 -6.04 -13.83 -8.71
CA ALA A 85 -4.75 -14.53 -8.74
C ALA A 85 -4.18 -14.68 -7.32
N VAL A 86 -3.47 -15.79 -7.07
CA VAL A 86 -2.87 -16.07 -5.75
C VAL A 86 -1.95 -14.91 -5.30
N GLU A 87 -1.12 -14.41 -6.22
CA GLU A 87 -0.23 -13.29 -5.95
C GLU A 87 -0.98 -12.03 -5.52
N GLU A 88 -2.10 -11.69 -6.18
CA GLU A 88 -2.92 -10.54 -5.80
C GLU A 88 -3.47 -10.68 -4.38
N ARG A 89 -3.96 -11.88 -4.03
CA ARG A 89 -4.47 -12.19 -2.69
C ARG A 89 -3.38 -12.11 -1.63
N VAL A 90 -2.17 -12.59 -1.93
CA VAL A 90 -1.02 -12.52 -1.03
C VAL A 90 -0.60 -11.08 -0.79
N LEU A 91 -0.45 -10.27 -1.85
CA LEU A 91 -0.10 -8.85 -1.73
C LEU A 91 -1.16 -8.06 -0.97
N ALA A 92 -2.44 -8.35 -1.22
CA ALA A 92 -3.55 -7.70 -0.51
C ALA A 92 -3.56 -8.06 0.99
N THR A 93 -3.40 -9.35 1.31
CA THR A 93 -3.32 -9.83 2.71
C THR A 93 -2.12 -9.23 3.42
N PHE A 94 -0.95 -9.21 2.78
CA PHE A 94 0.27 -8.62 3.32
C PHE A 94 0.08 -7.13 3.64
N SER A 95 -0.55 -6.38 2.73
CA SER A 95 -0.81 -4.96 2.92
C SER A 95 -1.78 -4.70 4.08
N LEU A 96 -2.86 -5.47 4.17
CA LEU A 96 -3.83 -5.39 5.27
C LEU A 96 -3.19 -5.73 6.63
N LEU A 97 -2.33 -6.74 6.68
CA LEU A 97 -1.57 -7.09 7.88
C LEU A 97 -0.63 -5.96 8.31
N ASN A 98 0.05 -5.32 7.36
CA ASN A 98 0.91 -4.18 7.69
C ASN A 98 0.08 -3.01 8.22
N PHE A 99 -1.11 -2.77 7.67
CA PHE A 99 -2.02 -1.76 8.21
C PHE A 99 -2.56 -2.10 9.59
N SER A 100 -2.75 -3.37 9.95
CA SER A 100 -3.28 -3.78 11.26
C SER A 100 -2.25 -3.77 12.38
N LYS A 101 -0.94 -3.83 12.09
CA LYS A 101 0.13 -3.92 13.10
C LYS A 101 0.26 -2.70 14.03
N ASN A 102 -0.37 -1.58 13.70
CA ASN A 102 -0.32 -0.33 14.48
C ASN A 102 -1.73 0.27 14.75
N SER A 103 -2.78 -0.57 14.71
CA SER A 103 -4.17 -0.18 15.04
C SER A 103 -4.54 -0.49 16.48
#